data_AF-A0A366JXI2-F1
#
_entry.id   AF-A0A366JXI2-F1
#
_cell.length_a   1.000
_cell.length_b   1.000
_cell.length_c   1.000
_cell.angle_alpha   90.00
_cell.angle_beta   90.00
_cell.angle_gamma   90.00
#
_symmetry.space_group_name_H-M   'P 1'
#
loop_
_entity.id
_entity.type
_entity.pdbx_description
1 polymer ?
#
loop_
_entity_poly.entity_id
_entity_poly.type
_entity_poly.pdbx_seq_one_letter_code
_entity_poly.pdbx_strand_id
1 'polypeptide(L)'
;MFYIAIFFQYVAQYMKTRMQYRADLFVEIFSDLLFQAVNLIFIIVVFGHTNLLGGWTRDEIIFIYGFFLVPYALFSSFFNIWDFNERYIVKGELDRILTRPIHSLFQIVLERMELESLFGAVTGIAVMIYAGNSLGLEISWTDPFLFFLFVIGGMLVYGGIFVMIACISFWADARTSIMPMMYNIGNYGRYPVDIYNSVIRFVLTWVLPFAFVGVYPASYFLGKEEWFLYSFLTPVIGIVFFGISILTWNSGVKRYRGAGN
;
A
#
# COMPACT_ATOMS: atom_id res chain seq x y z
N MET A 1 8.19 -0.47 -25.25
CA MET A 1 7.21 -1.37 -25.88
C MET A 1 7.23 -2.79 -25.30
N PHE A 2 8.38 -3.47 -25.20
CA PHE A 2 8.47 -4.85 -24.67
C PHE A 2 7.85 -5.05 -23.27
N TYR A 3 8.28 -4.28 -22.27
CA TYR A 3 7.74 -4.37 -20.90
C TYR A 3 6.25 -4.06 -20.80
N ILE A 4 5.76 -3.11 -21.60
CA ILE A 4 4.33 -2.73 -21.65
C ILE A 4 3.51 -3.88 -22.24
N ALA A 5 3.98 -4.50 -23.33
CA ALA A 5 3.31 -5.65 -23.92
C ALA A 5 3.24 -6.82 -22.93
N ILE A 6 4.33 -7.09 -22.20
CA ILE A 6 4.36 -8.13 -21.15
C ILE A 6 3.35 -7.81 -20.05
N PHE A 7 3.32 -6.57 -19.55
CA PHE A 7 2.36 -6.15 -18.54
C PHE A 7 0.92 -6.48 -18.96
N PHE A 8 0.49 -6.06 -20.16
CA PHE A 8 -0.87 -6.33 -20.63
C PHE A 8 -1.14 -7.83 -20.89
N GLN A 9 -0.13 -8.61 -21.27
CA GLN A 9 -0.27 -10.06 -21.40
C GLN A 9 -0.49 -10.75 -20.03
N TYR A 10 0.26 -10.35 -18.99
CA TYR A 10 0.05 -10.86 -17.63
C TYR A 10 -1.32 -10.46 -17.10
N VAL A 11 -1.74 -9.20 -17.28
CA VAL A 11 -3.08 -8.73 -16.94
C VAL A 11 -4.16 -9.57 -17.64
N ALA A 12 -4.04 -9.78 -18.94
CA ALA A 12 -5.02 -10.56 -19.69
C ALA A 12 -5.07 -12.03 -19.23
N GLN A 13 -3.91 -12.63 -18.93
CA GLN A 13 -3.84 -14.00 -18.43
C GLN A 13 -4.46 -14.12 -17.03
N TYR A 14 -4.14 -13.18 -16.15
CA TYR A 14 -4.68 -13.10 -14.80
C TYR A 14 -6.21 -13.00 -14.82
N MET A 15 -6.75 -12.08 -15.63
CA MET A 15 -8.20 -11.91 -15.78
C MET A 15 -8.88 -13.18 -16.28
N LYS A 16 -8.28 -13.92 -17.22
CA LYS A 16 -8.82 -15.21 -17.68
C LYS A 16 -8.88 -16.24 -16.56
N THR A 17 -7.83 -16.35 -15.74
CA THR A 17 -7.78 -17.27 -14.61
C THR A 17 -8.82 -16.90 -13.55
N ARG A 18 -8.96 -15.62 -13.19
CA ARG A 18 -9.97 -15.17 -12.21
C ARG A 18 -11.41 -15.35 -12.71
N MET A 19 -11.65 -15.12 -14.01
CA MET A 19 -12.97 -15.34 -14.61
C MET A 19 -13.37 -16.82 -14.70
N GLN A 20 -12.44 -17.76 -14.56
CA GLN A 20 -12.72 -19.18 -14.44
C GLN A 20 -13.25 -19.51 -13.03
N TYR A 21 -12.68 -18.89 -11.99
CA TYR A 21 -13.07 -19.08 -10.59
C TYR A 21 -13.87 -17.88 -10.07
N ARG A 22 -15.00 -17.57 -10.72
CA ARG A 22 -15.79 -16.36 -10.42
C ARG A 22 -16.25 -16.27 -8.97
N ALA A 23 -16.59 -17.39 -8.34
CA ALA A 23 -17.01 -17.41 -6.94
C ALA A 23 -15.89 -16.94 -6.00
N ASP A 24 -14.65 -17.35 -6.27
CA ASP A 24 -13.47 -16.93 -5.51
C ASP A 24 -13.25 -15.42 -5.63
N LEU A 25 -13.37 -14.87 -6.84
CA LEU A 25 -13.32 -13.43 -7.08
C LEU A 25 -14.35 -12.64 -6.25
N PHE A 26 -15.61 -13.09 -6.22
CA PHE A 26 -16.64 -12.42 -5.42
C PHE A 26 -16.40 -12.55 -3.92
N VAL A 27 -15.93 -13.70 -3.45
CA VAL A 27 -15.59 -13.92 -2.04
C VAL A 27 -14.46 -13.01 -1.60
N GLU A 28 -13.45 -12.81 -2.45
CA GLU A 28 -12.30 -11.95 -2.17
C GLU A 28 -12.72 -10.47 -2.09
N ILE A 29 -13.44 -9.97 -3.10
CA ILE A 29 -13.98 -8.60 -3.09
C ILE A 29 -14.86 -8.39 -1.85
N PHE A 30 -15.73 -9.35 -1.52
CA PHE A 30 -16.62 -9.24 -0.36
C PHE A 30 -15.84 -9.25 0.95
N SER A 31 -14.78 -10.05 1.05
CA SER A 31 -13.90 -10.12 2.24
C SER A 31 -13.18 -8.80 2.45
N ASP A 32 -12.65 -8.20 1.38
CA ASP A 32 -12.02 -6.88 1.42
C ASP A 32 -13.00 -5.80 1.83
N LEU A 33 -14.22 -5.79 1.27
CA LEU A 33 -15.27 -4.86 1.64
C LEU A 33 -15.67 -4.99 3.12
N LEU A 34 -15.81 -6.22 3.62
CA LEU A 34 -16.10 -6.46 5.03
C LEU A 34 -14.97 -5.97 5.93
N PHE A 35 -13.71 -6.26 5.58
CA PHE A 35 -12.57 -5.77 6.35
C PHE A 35 -12.56 -4.24 6.38
N GLN A 36 -12.77 -3.59 5.24
CA GLN A 36 -12.85 -2.14 5.16
C GLN A 36 -14.04 -1.56 5.96
N ALA A 37 -15.19 -2.23 5.93
CA ALA A 37 -16.37 -1.85 6.70
C ALA A 37 -16.13 -1.96 8.21
N VAL A 38 -15.50 -3.06 8.68
CA VAL A 38 -15.14 -3.23 10.11
C VAL A 38 -14.23 -2.10 10.58
N ASN A 39 -13.23 -1.73 9.78
CA ASN A 39 -12.33 -0.62 10.12
C ASN A 39 -13.04 0.74 10.14
N LEU A 40 -13.99 0.97 9.22
CA LEU A 40 -14.83 2.17 9.24
C LEU A 40 -15.78 2.20 10.44
N ILE A 41 -16.43 1.08 10.76
CA ILE A 41 -17.28 0.94 11.94
C ILE A 41 -16.48 1.21 13.21
N PHE A 42 -15.24 0.72 13.29
CA PHE A 42 -14.36 1.01 14.42
C PHE A 42 -14.16 2.51 14.61
N ILE A 43 -13.90 3.27 13.54
CA ILE A 43 -13.80 4.74 13.60
C ILE A 43 -15.09 5.33 14.17
N ILE A 44 -16.25 4.93 13.64
CA ILE A 44 -17.56 5.45 14.08
C ILE A 44 -17.82 5.14 15.56
N VAL A 45 -17.50 3.93 16.02
CA VAL A 45 -17.69 3.50 17.41
C VAL A 45 -16.80 4.30 18.37
N VAL A 46 -15.55 4.58 17.98
CA VAL A 46 -14.65 5.44 18.77
C VAL A 46 -15.26 6.83 18.96
N PHE A 47 -15.77 7.45 17.88
CA PHE A 47 -16.44 8.75 17.94
C PHE A 47 -17.84 8.71 18.57
N GLY A 48 -18.37 7.53 18.89
CA GLY A 48 -19.51 7.37 19.80
C GLY A 48 -19.16 7.69 21.26
N HIS A 49 -17.87 7.70 21.60
CA HIS A 49 -17.37 7.94 22.96
C HIS A 49 -16.52 9.22 23.08
N THR A 50 -16.14 9.86 21.98
CA THR A 50 -15.40 11.12 21.97
C THR A 50 -15.82 12.01 20.79
N ASN A 51 -15.81 13.33 20.98
CA ASN A 51 -16.07 14.28 19.91
C ASN A 51 -14.82 14.61 19.08
N LEU A 52 -13.64 14.49 19.69
CA LEU A 52 -12.35 14.82 19.09
C LEU A 52 -11.32 13.74 19.45
N LEU A 53 -10.48 13.38 18.49
CA LEU A 53 -9.35 12.48 18.70
C LEU A 53 -8.07 13.19 18.26
N GLY A 54 -7.27 13.64 19.24
CA GLY A 54 -6.05 14.40 18.95
C GLY A 54 -6.26 15.71 18.18
N GLY A 55 -7.43 16.35 18.34
CA GLY A 55 -7.79 17.56 17.57
C GLY A 55 -8.46 17.29 16.23
N TRP A 56 -8.66 16.03 15.85
CA TRP A 56 -9.37 15.63 14.64
C TRP A 56 -10.82 15.27 14.93
N THR A 57 -11.71 15.74 14.08
CA THR A 57 -13.12 15.40 14.04
C THR A 57 -13.34 14.03 13.40
N ARG A 58 -14.54 13.47 13.59
CA ARG A 58 -14.93 12.18 13.01
C ARG A 58 -14.74 12.15 11.51
N ASP A 59 -15.28 13.15 10.82
CA ASP A 59 -15.34 13.14 9.36
C ASP A 59 -13.95 13.40 8.75
N GLU A 60 -13.06 14.15 9.43
CA GLU A 60 -11.65 14.25 9.04
C GLU A 60 -10.92 12.90 9.11
N ILE A 61 -11.15 12.10 10.16
CA ILE A 61 -10.55 10.76 10.27
C ILE A 61 -11.13 9.81 9.22
N ILE A 62 -12.44 9.88 8.96
CA ILE A 62 -13.07 9.11 7.87
C ILE A 62 -12.47 9.49 6.52
N PHE A 63 -12.21 10.78 6.27
CA PHE A 63 -11.55 11.24 5.05
C PHE A 63 -10.13 10.69 4.91
N ILE A 64 -9.31 10.74 5.98
CA ILE A 64 -7.96 10.15 6.00
C ILE A 64 -8.02 8.65 5.70
N TYR A 65 -8.98 7.95 6.30
CA TYR A 65 -9.17 6.52 6.06
C TYR A 65 -9.55 6.23 4.61
N GLY A 66 -10.48 7.01 4.03
CA GLY A 66 -10.83 6.91 2.61
C GLY A 66 -9.63 7.17 1.70
N PHE A 67 -8.83 8.20 1.98
CA PHE A 67 -7.61 8.46 1.24
C PHE A 67 -6.65 7.28 1.33
N PHE A 68 -6.37 6.78 2.54
CA PHE A 68 -5.46 5.66 2.80
C PHE A 68 -5.81 4.40 1.99
N LEU A 69 -7.11 4.11 1.80
CA LEU A 69 -7.55 2.95 1.02
C LEU A 69 -7.13 3.02 -0.45
N VAL A 70 -6.96 4.21 -1.04
CA VAL A 70 -6.65 4.33 -2.48
C VAL A 70 -5.20 3.94 -2.80
N PRO A 71 -4.14 4.50 -2.17
CA PRO A 71 -2.77 4.02 -2.35
C PRO A 71 -2.60 2.58 -1.88
N TYR A 72 -3.29 2.17 -0.81
CA TYR A 72 -3.25 0.79 -0.32
C TYR A 72 -3.83 -0.19 -1.34
N ALA A 73 -4.95 0.14 -1.99
CA ALA A 73 -5.54 -0.67 -3.05
C ALA A 73 -4.60 -0.83 -4.24
N LEU A 74 -3.97 0.26 -4.69
CA LEU A 74 -2.96 0.19 -5.76
C LEU A 74 -1.75 -0.65 -5.34
N PHE A 75 -1.24 -0.45 -4.13
CA PHE A 75 -0.15 -1.25 -3.59
C PHE A 75 -0.50 -2.73 -3.54
N SER A 76 -1.63 -3.09 -2.91
CA SER A 76 -2.09 -4.47 -2.78
C SER A 76 -2.32 -5.09 -4.15
N SER A 77 -2.84 -4.35 -5.13
CA SER A 77 -3.05 -4.90 -6.46
C SER A 77 -1.77 -5.20 -7.21
N PHE A 78 -0.76 -4.33 -7.15
CA PHE A 78 0.45 -4.51 -7.97
C PHE A 78 1.59 -5.19 -7.23
N PHE A 79 1.72 -4.97 -5.93
CA PHE A 79 2.86 -5.40 -5.11
C PHE A 79 2.45 -6.41 -4.03
N ASN A 80 1.46 -7.29 -4.29
CA ASN A 80 1.16 -8.36 -3.33
C ASN A 80 2.27 -9.42 -3.29
N ILE A 81 3.30 -9.14 -2.49
CA ILE A 81 4.45 -10.03 -2.26
C ILE A 81 4.43 -10.60 -0.83
N TRP A 82 3.24 -10.75 -0.24
CA TRP A 82 3.07 -11.25 1.13
C TRP A 82 3.77 -12.60 1.37
N ASP A 83 3.64 -13.53 0.42
CA ASP A 83 4.19 -14.89 0.49
C ASP A 83 5.60 -15.02 -0.11
N PHE A 84 6.31 -13.90 -0.32
CA PHE A 84 7.58 -13.90 -1.04
C PHE A 84 8.62 -14.88 -0.48
N ASN A 85 8.86 -14.83 0.84
CA ASN A 85 9.84 -15.68 1.51
C ASN A 85 9.52 -17.17 1.29
N GLU A 86 8.28 -17.58 1.58
CA GLU A 86 7.88 -18.98 1.48
C GLU A 86 7.94 -19.49 0.04
N ARG A 87 7.43 -18.71 -0.91
CA ARG A 87 7.31 -19.13 -2.31
C ARG A 87 8.64 -19.07 -3.06
N TYR A 88 9.32 -17.94 -3.01
CA TYR A 88 10.47 -17.70 -3.88
C TYR A 88 11.79 -18.14 -3.24
N ILE A 89 11.91 -18.04 -1.92
CA ILE A 89 13.15 -18.42 -1.21
C ILE A 89 13.06 -19.87 -0.73
N VAL A 90 12.03 -20.22 0.06
CA VAL A 90 11.94 -21.56 0.67
C VAL A 90 11.57 -22.65 -0.36
N LYS A 91 10.58 -22.40 -1.23
CA LYS A 91 10.20 -23.35 -2.30
C LYS A 91 11.09 -23.24 -3.55
N GLY A 92 12.00 -22.27 -3.62
CA GLY A 92 12.96 -22.12 -4.73
C GLY A 92 12.34 -21.64 -6.05
N GLU A 93 11.11 -21.11 -6.06
CA GLU A 93 10.48 -20.64 -7.31
C GLU A 93 11.25 -19.48 -7.97
N LEU A 94 12.15 -18.82 -7.23
CA LEU A 94 13.01 -17.76 -7.76
C LEU A 94 13.96 -18.27 -8.85
N ASP A 95 14.38 -19.54 -8.81
CA ASP A 95 15.26 -20.13 -9.83
C ASP A 95 14.62 -20.00 -11.22
N ARG A 96 13.32 -20.33 -11.32
CA ARG A 96 12.53 -20.16 -12.56
C ARG A 96 12.46 -18.70 -12.99
N ILE A 97 12.32 -17.76 -12.04
CA ILE A 97 12.25 -16.33 -12.35
C ILE A 97 13.57 -15.86 -12.99
N LEU A 98 14.71 -16.27 -12.42
CA LEU A 98 16.04 -15.84 -12.85
C LEU A 98 16.46 -16.40 -14.22
N THR A 99 15.79 -17.44 -14.73
CA THR A 99 16.03 -17.95 -16.08
C THR A 99 15.44 -17.10 -17.20
N ARG A 100 14.49 -16.21 -16.89
CA ARG A 100 13.81 -15.37 -17.91
C ARG A 100 14.54 -14.04 -18.09
N PRO A 101 14.62 -13.50 -19.34
CA PRO A 101 15.36 -12.28 -19.64
C PRO A 101 14.58 -11.00 -19.29
N ILE A 102 14.00 -10.94 -18.09
CA ILE A 102 13.21 -9.81 -17.58
C ILE A 102 13.70 -9.51 -16.16
N HIS A 103 13.61 -8.24 -15.73
CA HIS A 103 13.94 -7.87 -14.36
C HIS A 103 13.10 -8.69 -13.36
N SER A 104 13.75 -9.35 -12.41
CA SER A 104 13.13 -10.35 -11.54
C SER A 104 12.06 -9.77 -10.62
N LEU A 105 12.23 -8.54 -10.12
CA LEU A 105 11.20 -7.88 -9.30
C LEU A 105 9.96 -7.62 -10.13
N PHE A 106 10.12 -7.06 -11.33
CA PHE A 106 9.02 -6.77 -12.22
C PHE A 106 8.23 -8.03 -12.57
N GLN A 107 8.93 -9.14 -12.84
CA GLN A 107 8.28 -10.41 -13.12
C GLN A 107 7.46 -10.94 -11.92
N ILE A 108 8.01 -10.84 -10.70
CA ILE A 108 7.32 -11.31 -9.49
C ILE A 108 6.09 -10.46 -9.19
N VAL A 109 6.21 -9.14 -9.28
CA VAL A 109 5.10 -8.18 -9.17
C VAL A 109 3.98 -8.53 -10.15
N LEU A 110 4.31 -8.85 -11.40
CA LEU A 110 3.30 -9.25 -12.39
C LEU A 110 2.66 -10.62 -12.14
N GLU A 111 3.44 -11.59 -11.64
CA GLU A 111 2.92 -12.93 -11.34
C GLU A 111 2.01 -12.97 -10.11
N ARG A 112 2.21 -12.03 -9.18
CA ARG A 112 1.47 -11.94 -7.92
C ARG A 112 0.47 -10.78 -7.87
N MET A 113 0.17 -10.18 -9.02
CA MET A 113 -0.79 -9.08 -9.12
C MET A 113 -2.21 -9.56 -8.76
N GLU A 114 -2.94 -8.75 -7.99
CA GLU A 114 -4.31 -9.01 -7.53
C GLU A 114 -5.24 -7.85 -7.90
N LEU A 115 -5.80 -7.88 -9.11
CA LEU A 115 -6.53 -6.72 -9.65
C LEU A 115 -7.86 -6.44 -8.95
N GLU A 116 -8.47 -7.43 -8.30
CA GLU A 116 -9.65 -7.20 -7.45
C GLU A 116 -9.39 -6.23 -6.30
N SER A 117 -8.18 -6.15 -5.75
CA SER A 117 -7.91 -5.21 -4.66
C SER A 117 -8.09 -3.74 -5.11
N LEU A 118 -8.10 -3.46 -6.42
CA LEU A 118 -8.43 -2.14 -6.98
C LEU A 118 -9.85 -1.69 -6.63
N PHE A 119 -10.77 -2.61 -6.32
CA PHE A 119 -12.10 -2.25 -5.81
C PHE A 119 -12.00 -1.49 -4.48
N GLY A 120 -10.93 -1.68 -3.71
CA GLY A 120 -10.63 -0.87 -2.53
C GLY A 120 -10.37 0.62 -2.83
N ALA A 121 -9.94 0.96 -4.05
CA ALA A 121 -9.80 2.36 -4.45
C ALA A 121 -11.19 3.01 -4.64
N VAL A 122 -12.15 2.25 -5.17
CA VAL A 122 -13.53 2.73 -5.36
C VAL A 122 -14.18 3.01 -4.02
N THR A 123 -14.01 2.12 -3.04
CA THR A 123 -14.51 2.36 -1.68
C THR A 123 -13.79 3.52 -1.00
N GLY A 124 -12.47 3.62 -1.14
CA GLY A 124 -11.69 4.76 -0.63
C GLY A 124 -12.22 6.09 -1.14
N ILE A 125 -12.41 6.20 -2.46
CA ILE A 125 -12.99 7.40 -3.11
C ILE A 125 -14.42 7.67 -2.60
N ALA A 126 -15.27 6.64 -2.49
CA ALA A 126 -16.64 6.81 -1.98
C ALA A 126 -16.66 7.33 -0.54
N VAL A 127 -15.78 6.82 0.32
CA VAL A 127 -15.63 7.26 1.71
C VAL A 127 -15.10 8.69 1.78
N MET A 128 -14.14 9.05 0.93
CA MET A 128 -13.64 10.44 0.82
C MET A 128 -14.72 11.41 0.37
N ILE A 129 -15.52 11.06 -0.65
CA ILE A 129 -16.62 11.90 -1.14
C ILE A 129 -17.65 12.11 -0.03
N TYR A 130 -18.02 11.05 0.70
CA TYR A 130 -18.92 11.14 1.83
C TYR A 130 -18.39 12.13 2.89
N ALA A 131 -17.16 11.94 3.36
CA ALA A 131 -16.57 12.78 4.40
C ALA A 131 -16.32 14.22 3.93
N GLY A 132 -15.84 14.39 2.69
CA GLY A 132 -15.59 15.71 2.11
C GLY A 132 -16.87 16.54 1.96
N ASN A 133 -17.98 15.91 1.56
CA ASN A 133 -19.29 16.57 1.53
C ASN A 133 -19.78 16.95 2.92
N SER A 134 -19.58 16.09 3.94
CA SER A 134 -19.95 16.40 5.33
C SER A 134 -19.13 17.54 5.92
N LEU A 135 -17.85 17.66 5.53
CA LEU A 135 -16.94 18.73 5.93
C LEU A 135 -17.13 20.03 5.13
N GLY A 136 -17.90 20.01 4.04
CA GLY A 136 -18.06 21.15 3.15
C GLY A 136 -16.77 21.52 2.40
N LEU A 137 -15.93 20.54 2.09
CA LEU A 137 -14.69 20.77 1.36
C LEU A 137 -14.98 21.21 -0.08
N GLU A 138 -14.38 22.32 -0.48
CA GLU A 138 -14.43 22.79 -1.86
C GLU A 138 -13.30 22.12 -2.66
N ILE A 139 -13.65 21.56 -3.83
CA ILE A 139 -12.68 20.93 -4.73
C ILE A 139 -12.17 21.98 -5.71
N SER A 140 -10.88 22.30 -5.61
CA SER A 140 -10.16 23.10 -6.59
C SER A 140 -9.84 22.27 -7.84
N TRP A 141 -9.68 22.94 -8.99
CA TRP A 141 -9.22 22.33 -10.24
C TRP A 141 -7.86 21.62 -10.11
N THR A 142 -7.01 22.05 -9.17
CA THR A 142 -5.69 21.46 -8.92
C THR A 142 -5.76 20.13 -8.17
N ASP A 143 -6.84 19.87 -7.45
CA ASP A 143 -6.91 18.79 -6.46
C ASP A 143 -6.86 17.40 -7.10
N PRO A 144 -7.47 17.11 -8.26
CA PRO A 144 -7.31 15.82 -8.92
C PRO A 144 -5.85 15.48 -9.29
N PHE A 145 -5.06 16.48 -9.67
CA PHE A 145 -3.64 16.29 -10.03
C PHE A 145 -2.79 16.01 -8.79
N LEU A 146 -3.02 16.76 -7.71
CA LEU A 146 -2.34 16.55 -6.43
C LEU A 146 -2.76 15.22 -5.79
N PHE A 147 -4.04 14.86 -5.90
CA PHE A 147 -4.55 13.58 -5.45
C PHE A 147 -3.82 12.44 -6.15
N PHE A 148 -3.74 12.47 -7.49
CA PHE A 148 -3.00 11.46 -8.24
C PHE A 148 -1.52 11.40 -7.82
N LEU A 149 -0.86 12.55 -7.69
CA LEU A 149 0.54 12.63 -7.28
C LEU A 149 0.77 12.01 -5.89
N PHE A 150 -0.07 12.34 -4.92
CA PHE A 150 0.02 11.83 -3.56
C PHE A 150 -0.33 10.35 -3.49
N VAL A 151 -1.30 9.89 -4.27
CA VAL A 151 -1.67 8.48 -4.35
C VAL A 151 -0.53 7.63 -4.89
N ILE A 152 0.12 8.07 -5.97
CA ILE A 152 1.31 7.40 -6.52
C ILE A 152 2.47 7.45 -5.51
N GLY A 153 2.67 8.58 -4.83
CA GLY A 153 3.66 8.69 -3.76
C GLY A 153 3.44 7.68 -2.65
N GLY A 154 2.23 7.59 -2.10
CA GLY A 154 1.86 6.63 -1.07
C GLY A 154 1.99 5.17 -1.52
N MET A 155 1.59 4.86 -2.77
CA MET A 155 1.77 3.53 -3.35
C MET A 155 3.26 3.15 -3.43
N LEU A 156 4.12 4.07 -3.87
CA LEU A 156 5.57 3.84 -3.94
C LEU A 156 6.20 3.69 -2.55
N VAL A 157 5.71 4.43 -1.54
CA VAL A 157 6.13 4.23 -0.15
C VAL A 157 5.85 2.81 0.29
N TYR A 158 4.61 2.33 0.12
CA TYR A 158 4.26 0.95 0.47
C TYR A 158 5.08 -0.08 -0.29
N GLY A 159 5.15 0.05 -1.62
CA GLY A 159 5.93 -0.83 -2.47
C GLY A 159 7.41 -0.86 -2.06
N GLY A 160 7.98 0.31 -1.74
CA GLY A 160 9.35 0.44 -1.26
C GLY A 160 9.59 -0.33 0.03
N ILE A 161 8.75 -0.09 1.05
CA ILE A 161 8.84 -0.76 2.34
C ILE A 161 8.74 -2.28 2.18
N PHE A 162 7.67 -2.77 1.56
CA PHE A 162 7.43 -4.22 1.48
C PHE A 162 8.43 -4.94 0.59
N VAL A 163 8.92 -4.32 -0.49
CA VAL A 163 10.03 -4.90 -1.27
C VAL A 163 11.30 -4.99 -0.44
N MET A 164 11.64 -3.97 0.36
CA MET A 164 12.81 -4.05 1.25
C MET A 164 12.66 -5.16 2.31
N ILE A 165 11.46 -5.33 2.88
CA ILE A 165 11.20 -6.41 3.83
C ILE A 165 11.34 -7.78 3.16
N ALA A 166 10.80 -7.95 1.95
CA ALA A 166 10.99 -9.16 1.16
C ALA A 166 12.48 -9.46 0.95
N CYS A 167 13.28 -8.43 0.67
CA CYS A 167 14.72 -8.57 0.43
C CYS A 167 15.48 -9.13 1.63
N ILE A 168 15.02 -8.93 2.87
CA ILE A 168 15.68 -9.51 4.07
C ILE A 168 15.87 -11.03 3.90
N SER A 169 14.92 -11.69 3.23
CA SER A 169 14.94 -13.12 2.96
C SER A 169 16.11 -13.58 2.07
N PHE A 170 16.78 -12.67 1.34
CA PHE A 170 18.00 -12.99 0.58
C PHE A 170 19.24 -13.17 1.47
N TRP A 171 19.22 -12.64 2.70
CA TRP A 171 20.35 -12.69 3.62
C TRP A 171 20.05 -13.50 4.88
N ALA A 172 18.78 -13.67 5.24
CA ALA A 172 18.36 -14.42 6.41
C ALA A 172 17.89 -15.83 6.03
N ASP A 173 18.49 -16.86 6.63
CA ASP A 173 18.08 -18.27 6.49
C ASP A 173 16.82 -18.62 7.32
N ALA A 174 15.94 -17.64 7.53
CA ALA A 174 14.72 -17.80 8.32
C ALA A 174 13.57 -18.29 7.42
N ARG A 175 12.87 -19.35 7.86
CA ARG A 175 11.66 -19.87 7.20
C ARG A 175 10.43 -18.97 7.38
N THR A 176 10.49 -18.03 8.31
CA THR A 176 9.37 -17.14 8.66
C THR A 176 9.72 -15.71 8.30
N SER A 177 8.80 -15.06 7.59
CA SER A 177 8.92 -13.64 7.25
C SER A 177 8.39 -12.74 8.35
N ILE A 178 8.98 -11.55 8.49
CA ILE A 178 8.42 -10.47 9.32
C ILE A 178 7.29 -9.70 8.61
N MET A 179 6.93 -10.08 7.38
CA MET A 179 5.85 -9.46 6.60
C MET A 179 4.57 -9.24 7.40
N PRO A 180 4.02 -10.25 8.12
CA PRO A 180 2.75 -10.09 8.83
C PRO A 180 2.81 -8.99 9.90
N MET A 181 3.94 -8.91 10.61
CA MET A 181 4.17 -7.85 11.58
C MET A 181 4.20 -6.47 10.90
N MET A 182 4.82 -6.36 9.73
CA MET A 182 4.91 -5.09 9.00
C MET A 182 3.57 -4.63 8.44
N TYR A 183 2.70 -5.54 7.99
CA TYR A 183 1.32 -5.20 7.61
C TYR A 183 0.51 -4.68 8.82
N ASN A 184 0.69 -5.27 10.00
CA ASN A 184 0.06 -4.77 11.23
C ASN A 184 0.55 -3.35 11.59
N ILE A 185 1.84 -3.07 11.46
CA ILE A 185 2.38 -1.70 11.67
C ILE A 185 1.86 -0.75 10.58
N GLY A 186 1.75 -1.20 9.34
CA GLY A 186 1.22 -0.42 8.22
C GLY A 186 -0.19 0.12 8.48
N ASN A 187 -1.02 -0.60 9.23
CA ASN A 187 -2.36 -0.17 9.61
C ASN A 187 -2.39 1.07 10.51
N TYR A 188 -1.29 1.45 11.15
CA TYR A 188 -1.21 2.69 11.94
C TYR A 188 -1.14 3.94 11.04
N GLY A 189 -0.77 3.79 9.76
CA GLY A 189 -0.70 4.90 8.80
C GLY A 189 -2.05 5.47 8.37
N ARG A 190 -3.17 4.88 8.80
CA ARG A 190 -4.54 5.32 8.48
C ARG A 190 -5.19 6.20 9.56
N TYR A 191 -4.49 6.45 10.67
CA TYR A 191 -4.94 7.34 11.74
C TYR A 191 -3.95 8.48 11.94
N PRO A 192 -4.43 9.68 12.36
CA PRO A 192 -3.56 10.83 12.54
C PRO A 192 -2.36 10.53 13.44
N VAL A 193 -1.15 10.85 12.99
CA VAL A 193 0.08 10.44 13.70
C VAL A 193 0.29 11.19 15.02
N ASP A 194 -0.47 12.24 15.24
CA ASP A 194 -0.43 13.08 16.42
C ASP A 194 -1.17 12.52 17.62
N ILE A 195 -2.07 11.55 17.41
CA ILE A 195 -2.67 10.74 18.49
C ILE A 195 -1.64 9.82 19.15
N TYR A 196 -0.55 9.52 18.43
CA TYR A 196 0.51 8.65 18.92
C TYR A 196 1.57 9.43 19.70
N ASN A 197 2.28 8.72 20.58
CA ASN A 197 3.46 9.27 21.25
C ASN A 197 4.56 9.63 20.23
N SER A 198 5.52 10.45 20.67
CA SER A 198 6.61 10.97 19.82
C SER A 198 7.44 9.87 19.16
N VAL A 199 7.64 8.72 19.83
CA VAL A 199 8.42 7.60 19.31
C VAL A 199 7.69 6.93 18.14
N ILE A 200 6.41 6.59 18.33
CA ILE A 200 5.60 5.97 17.28
C ILE A 200 5.45 6.92 16.10
N ARG A 201 5.20 8.22 16.36
CA ARG A 201 5.14 9.26 15.32
C ARG A 201 6.44 9.32 14.51
N PHE A 202 7.60 9.28 15.18
CA PHE A 202 8.90 9.27 14.51
C PHE A 202 9.09 8.03 13.65
N VAL A 203 8.74 6.84 14.17
CA VAL A 203 8.83 5.58 13.41
C VAL A 203 7.93 5.63 12.17
N LEU A 204 6.66 6.02 12.31
CA LEU A 204 5.69 6.07 11.21
C LEU A 204 5.98 7.16 10.18
N THR A 205 6.81 8.14 10.52
CA THR A 205 7.19 9.23 9.62
C THR A 205 8.51 8.94 8.92
N TRP A 206 9.53 8.48 9.65
CA TRP A 206 10.92 8.49 9.15
C TRP A 206 11.52 7.10 8.97
N VAL A 207 11.14 6.11 9.78
CA VAL A 207 11.72 4.76 9.71
C VAL A 207 10.89 3.87 8.79
N LEU A 208 9.59 3.85 9.03
CA LEU A 208 8.57 3.15 8.25
C LEU A 208 7.53 4.21 7.87
N PRO A 209 7.75 4.99 6.78
CA PRO A 209 6.99 6.19 6.43
C PRO A 209 5.50 5.97 6.07
N PHE A 210 4.80 5.06 6.73
CA PHE A 210 3.38 4.76 6.52
C PHE A 210 2.46 5.97 6.71
N ALA A 211 2.89 6.98 7.47
CA ALA A 211 2.16 8.23 7.59
C ALA A 211 2.04 9.00 6.26
N PHE A 212 3.00 8.83 5.35
CA PHE A 212 2.98 9.41 3.99
C PHE A 212 2.03 8.67 3.04
N VAL A 213 1.46 7.54 3.46
CA VAL A 213 0.46 6.83 2.66
C VAL A 213 -0.94 7.43 2.88
N GLY A 214 -1.30 7.75 4.12
CA GLY A 214 -2.64 8.18 4.47
C GLY A 214 -2.69 9.62 4.97
N VAL A 215 -2.20 9.83 6.19
CA VAL A 215 -2.43 11.05 6.98
C VAL A 215 -1.84 12.30 6.32
N TYR A 216 -0.54 12.32 6.02
CA TYR A 216 0.13 13.50 5.48
C TYR A 216 -0.42 13.96 4.14
N PRO A 217 -0.67 13.09 3.14
CA PRO A 217 -1.28 13.56 1.90
C PRO A 217 -2.76 13.97 2.08
N ALA A 218 -3.52 13.27 2.93
CA ALA A 218 -4.91 13.61 3.20
C ALA A 218 -5.07 14.97 3.89
N SER A 219 -4.11 15.36 4.74
CA SER A 219 -4.14 16.63 5.48
C SER A 219 -4.15 17.86 4.59
N TYR A 220 -3.61 17.77 3.37
CA TYR A 220 -3.68 18.84 2.37
C TYR A 220 -5.13 19.17 2.00
N PHE A 221 -5.92 18.15 1.65
CA PHE A 221 -7.33 18.32 1.28
C PHE A 221 -8.21 18.74 2.46
N LEU A 222 -7.77 18.44 3.69
CA LEU A 222 -8.43 18.86 4.92
C LEU A 222 -8.04 20.29 5.36
N GLY A 223 -7.21 21.00 4.59
CA GLY A 223 -6.81 22.37 4.91
C GLY A 223 -5.90 22.50 6.14
N LYS A 224 -5.18 21.45 6.53
CA LYS A 224 -4.25 21.47 7.66
C LYS A 224 -2.90 22.01 7.22
N GLU A 225 -2.78 23.34 7.18
CA GLU A 225 -1.61 24.05 6.66
C GLU A 225 -0.30 23.63 7.32
N GLU A 226 -0.33 23.32 8.62
CA GLU A 226 0.85 22.91 9.38
C GLU A 226 1.44 21.55 8.92
N TRP A 227 0.73 20.82 8.06
CA TRP A 227 1.13 19.53 7.50
C TRP A 227 1.47 19.59 6.00
N PHE A 228 1.26 20.71 5.33
CA PHE A 228 1.41 20.82 3.87
C PHE A 228 2.81 20.43 3.39
N LEU A 229 3.86 20.78 4.13
CA LEU A 229 5.23 20.38 3.81
C LEU A 229 5.34 18.84 3.71
N TYR A 230 4.74 18.11 4.65
CA TYR A 230 4.74 16.65 4.65
C TYR A 230 3.88 16.10 3.50
N SER A 231 2.74 16.72 3.19
CA SER A 231 1.92 16.34 2.04
C SER A 231 2.73 16.36 0.74
N PHE A 232 3.47 17.44 0.47
CA PHE A 232 4.32 17.58 -0.72
C PHE A 232 5.59 16.75 -0.69
N LEU A 233 6.07 16.34 0.50
CA LEU A 233 7.17 15.38 0.63
C LEU A 233 6.75 13.93 0.27
N THR A 234 5.45 13.61 0.29
CA THR A 234 4.92 12.27 -0.04
C THR A 234 5.50 11.65 -1.32
N PRO A 235 5.44 12.29 -2.50
CA PRO A 235 6.03 11.73 -3.73
C PRO A 235 7.55 11.58 -3.63
N VAL A 236 8.24 12.49 -2.94
CA VAL A 236 9.70 12.44 -2.77
C VAL A 236 10.08 11.23 -1.92
N ILE A 237 9.42 11.04 -0.78
CA ILE A 237 9.63 9.89 0.11
C ILE A 237 9.30 8.58 -0.62
N GLY A 238 8.21 8.55 -1.40
CA GLY A 238 7.87 7.40 -2.25
C GLY A 238 8.97 7.04 -3.24
N ILE A 239 9.48 8.00 -4.00
CA ILE A 239 10.58 7.77 -4.96
C ILE A 239 11.85 7.31 -4.24
N VAL A 240 12.20 7.91 -3.10
CA VAL A 240 13.40 7.55 -2.34
C VAL A 240 13.30 6.12 -1.81
N PHE A 241 12.21 5.77 -1.12
CA PHE A 241 12.04 4.42 -0.54
C PHE A 241 11.93 3.34 -1.62
N PHE A 242 11.21 3.62 -2.71
CA PHE A 242 11.12 2.69 -3.82
C PHE A 242 12.45 2.55 -4.59
N GLY A 243 13.21 3.64 -4.75
CA GLY A 243 14.55 3.59 -5.32
C GLY A 243 15.51 2.74 -4.48
N ILE A 244 15.51 2.94 -3.16
CA ILE A 244 16.30 2.13 -2.22
C ILE A 244 15.88 0.66 -2.29
N SER A 245 14.58 0.37 -2.41
CA SER A 245 14.09 -1.00 -2.50
C SER A 245 14.58 -1.72 -3.75
N ILE A 246 14.60 -1.05 -4.91
CA ILE A 246 15.15 -1.60 -6.16
C ILE A 246 16.65 -1.89 -6.02
N LEU A 247 17.42 -0.96 -5.44
CA LEU A 247 18.86 -1.14 -5.22
C LEU A 247 19.14 -2.33 -4.28
N THR A 248 18.37 -2.43 -3.20
CA THR A 248 18.44 -3.52 -2.23
C THR A 248 18.06 -4.84 -2.89
N TRP A 249 17.00 -4.87 -3.69
CA TRP A 249 16.57 -6.04 -4.46
C TRP A 249 17.67 -6.55 -5.38
N ASN A 250 18.24 -5.66 -6.20
CA ASN A 250 19.31 -6.03 -7.13
C ASN A 250 20.55 -6.56 -6.42
N SER A 251 20.81 -6.09 -5.20
CA SER A 251 21.91 -6.57 -4.35
C SER A 251 21.57 -7.92 -3.71
N GLY A 252 20.32 -8.12 -3.29
CA GLY A 252 19.82 -9.36 -2.69
C GLY A 252 19.79 -10.51 -3.67
N VAL A 253 19.32 -10.27 -4.90
CA VAL A 253 19.31 -11.30 -5.98
C VAL A 253 20.71 -11.86 -6.26
N LYS A 254 21.77 -11.04 -6.16
CA LYS A 254 23.16 -11.52 -6.33
C LYS A 254 23.64 -12.42 -5.19
N ARG A 255 22.97 -12.37 -4.04
CA ARG A 255 23.29 -13.16 -2.84
C ARG A 255 22.44 -14.41 -2.74
N TYR A 256 21.40 -14.52 -3.55
CA TYR A 256 20.55 -15.69 -3.59
C TYR A 256 21.38 -16.94 -3.96
N ARG A 257 21.39 -17.91 -3.05
CA ARG A 257 21.98 -19.23 -3.21
C ARG A 257 20.80 -20.15 -3.47
N GLY A 258 20.63 -20.61 -4.70
CA GLY A 258 19.47 -21.40 -5.12
C GLY A 258 19.09 -22.46 -4.10
N ALA A 259 17.80 -22.71 -3.93
CA ALA A 259 17.31 -23.80 -3.10
C ALA A 259 17.73 -25.11 -3.78
N GLY A 260 18.90 -25.63 -3.42
CA GLY A 260 19.50 -26.82 -4.03
C GLY A 260 18.63 -28.05 -3.79
N ASN A 261 17.62 -28.22 -4.63
CA ASN A 261 16.77 -29.40 -4.77
C ASN A 261 17.21 -30.22 -5.98
#